data_AF-A0A257CG60-F1
#
_entry.id   AF-A0A257CG60-F1
#
_cell.length_a   1.000
_cell.length_b   1.000
_cell.length_c   1.000
_cell.angle_alpha   90.00
_cell.angle_beta   90.00
_cell.angle_gamma   90.00
#
_symmetry.space_group_name_H-M   'P 1'
#
loop_
_entity.id
_entity.type
_entity.pdbx_description
1 polymer ?
#
loop_
_entity_poly.entity_id
_entity_poly.type
_entity_poly.pdbx_seq_one_letter_code
_entity_poly.pdbx_strand_id
1 'polypeptide(L)'
;PKVLGLIGALLVAYSVLLNPILNAIGGLPYAVRLVCCFALIAPPAFLMGFPMATGMGVLTRLNKEHMFLWAWGVNGCFSVIGAALVPLVATSFGLAAVIALAGGAYLIAIPAFFGLLKPIAVEGPIGV
;
A
#
# COMPACT_ATOMS: atom_id res chain seq x y z
N PRO A 1 4.49 -9.92 -6.28
CA PRO A 1 5.06 -8.90 -7.20
C PRO A 1 4.07 -8.29 -8.21
N LYS A 2 3.33 -9.08 -9.00
CA LYS A 2 2.40 -8.55 -10.03
C LYS A 2 1.29 -7.65 -9.46
N VAL A 3 0.68 -8.05 -8.34
CA VAL A 3 -0.38 -7.29 -7.66
C VAL A 3 0.16 -5.95 -7.10
N LEU A 4 1.36 -5.95 -6.51
CA LEU A 4 2.01 -4.73 -5.99
C LEU A 4 2.32 -3.73 -7.12
N GLY A 5 2.83 -4.22 -8.26
CA GLY A 5 3.08 -3.38 -9.43
C GLY A 5 1.80 -2.81 -10.04
N LEU A 6 0.72 -3.59 -10.09
CA LEU A 6 -0.59 -3.13 -10.54
C LEU A 6 -1.13 -2.00 -9.64
N ILE A 7 -1.05 -2.16 -8.32
CA ILE A 7 -1.49 -1.15 -7.35
C ILE A 7 -0.64 0.13 -7.49
N GLY A 8 0.69 -0.01 -7.56
CA GLY A 8 1.60 1.12 -7.72
C GLY A 8 1.32 1.91 -9.00
N ALA A 9 1.19 1.22 -10.14
CA ALA A 9 0.88 1.86 -11.41
C ALA A 9 -0.50 2.54 -11.40
N LEU A 10 -1.51 1.89 -10.82
CA LEU A 10 -2.85 2.43 -10.68
C LEU A 10 -2.86 3.68 -9.80
N LEU A 11 -2.14 3.69 -8.67
CA LEU A 11 -2.03 4.87 -7.80
C LEU A 11 -1.30 6.02 -8.48
N VAL A 12 -0.21 5.75 -9.20
CA VAL A 12 0.51 6.80 -9.95
C VAL A 12 -0.39 7.38 -11.04
N ALA A 13 -1.15 6.56 -11.76
CA ALA A 13 -2.15 7.06 -12.71
C ALA A 13 -3.25 7.88 -12.03
N TYR A 14 -3.73 7.42 -10.86
CA TYR A 14 -4.72 8.13 -10.05
C TYR A 14 -4.21 9.48 -9.55
N SER A 15 -2.93 9.62 -9.22
CA SER A 15 -2.33 10.90 -8.78
C SER A 15 -2.56 12.02 -9.81
N VAL A 16 -2.50 11.69 -11.11
CA VAL A 16 -2.70 12.66 -12.19
C VAL A 16 -4.19 12.82 -12.55
N LEU A 17 -4.96 11.72 -12.57
CA LEU A 17 -6.37 11.75 -12.97
C LEU A 17 -7.32 12.26 -11.86
N LEU A 18 -6.98 12.14 -10.59
CA LEU A 18 -7.93 12.46 -9.51
C LEU A 18 -8.27 13.94 -9.42
N ASN A 19 -7.29 14.81 -9.64
CA ASN A 19 -7.50 16.25 -9.51
C ASN A 19 -8.57 16.80 -10.49
N PRO A 20 -8.52 16.51 -11.81
CA PRO A 20 -9.57 16.95 -12.73
C PRO A 20 -10.91 16.25 -12.47
N ILE A 21 -10.91 14.97 -12.08
CA ILE A 21 -12.12 14.20 -11.79
C ILE A 21 -12.84 14.74 -10.54
N LEU A 22 -12.11 15.02 -9.45
CA LEU A 22 -12.67 15.60 -8.23
C LEU A 22 -13.26 16.98 -8.47
N ASN A 23 -12.60 17.82 -9.30
CA ASN A 23 -13.12 19.12 -9.68
C ASN A 23 -14.42 19.01 -10.49
N ALA A 24 -14.50 18.06 -11.43
CA ALA A 24 -15.72 17.80 -12.20
C ALA A 24 -16.87 17.27 -11.32
N ILE A 25 -16.55 16.45 -10.32
CA ILE A 25 -17.53 15.89 -9.38
C ILE A 25 -17.98 16.94 -8.34
N GLY A 26 -17.17 17.96 -8.07
CA GLY A 26 -17.46 19.01 -7.10
C GLY A 26 -18.77 19.77 -7.34
N GLY A 27 -19.18 19.88 -8.61
CA GLY A 27 -20.43 20.54 -9.00
C GLY A 27 -21.69 19.66 -8.97
N LEU A 28 -21.57 18.37 -8.69
CA LEU A 28 -22.69 17.42 -8.71
C LEU A 28 -23.52 17.45 -7.40
N PRO A 29 -24.79 17.02 -7.44
CA PRO A 29 -25.61 16.81 -6.25
C PRO A 29 -24.92 15.85 -5.26
N TYR A 30 -25.08 16.11 -3.96
CA TYR A 30 -24.38 15.39 -2.89
C TYR A 30 -24.46 13.86 -3.00
N ALA A 31 -25.64 13.32 -3.31
CA ALA A 31 -25.85 11.88 -3.47
C ALA A 31 -25.04 11.27 -4.63
N VAL A 32 -25.01 11.96 -5.78
CA VAL A 32 -24.27 11.51 -6.97
C VAL A 32 -22.76 11.58 -6.70
N ARG A 33 -22.31 12.66 -6.08
CA ARG A 33 -20.91 12.81 -5.65
C ARG A 33 -20.47 11.68 -4.73
N LEU A 34 -21.31 11.30 -3.77
CA LEU A 34 -21.01 10.21 -2.84
C LEU A 34 -20.80 8.89 -3.58
N VAL A 35 -21.71 8.53 -4.48
CA VAL A 35 -21.62 7.30 -5.29
C VAL A 35 -20.38 7.31 -6.17
N CYS A 36 -20.07 8.44 -6.83
CA CYS A 36 -18.86 8.57 -7.65
C CYS A 36 -17.58 8.41 -6.81
N CYS A 37 -17.51 9.00 -5.62
CA CYS A 37 -16.36 8.83 -4.72
C CYS A 37 -16.20 7.36 -4.27
N PHE A 38 -17.30 6.69 -3.91
CA PHE A 38 -17.25 5.26 -3.58
C PHE A 38 -16.79 4.41 -4.76
N ALA A 39 -17.29 4.68 -5.96
CA ALA A 39 -16.87 3.98 -7.18
C ALA A 39 -15.39 4.21 -7.51
N LEU A 40 -14.84 5.39 -7.22
CA LEU A 40 -13.41 5.70 -7.40
C LEU A 40 -12.52 5.01 -6.37
N ILE A 41 -12.97 4.91 -5.12
CA ILE A 41 -12.19 4.32 -4.02
C ILE A 41 -12.26 2.78 -4.03
N ALA A 42 -13.36 2.20 -4.50
CA ALA A 42 -13.59 0.75 -4.42
C ALA A 42 -12.51 -0.09 -5.14
N PRO A 43 -12.10 0.20 -6.40
CA PRO A 43 -11.07 -0.57 -7.08
C PRO A 43 -9.70 -0.58 -6.36
N PRO A 44 -9.11 0.59 -5.98
CA PRO A 44 -7.85 0.58 -5.26
C PRO A 44 -7.98 -0.04 -3.87
N ALA A 45 -9.08 0.20 -3.14
CA ALA A 45 -9.29 -0.38 -1.81
C ALA A 45 -9.36 -1.91 -1.85
N PHE A 46 -10.03 -2.48 -2.85
CA PHE A 46 -10.10 -3.92 -3.03
C PHE A 46 -8.71 -4.52 -3.31
N LEU A 47 -7.95 -3.91 -4.22
CA LEU A 47 -6.60 -4.40 -4.57
C LEU A 47 -5.62 -4.29 -3.40
N MET A 48 -5.72 -3.23 -2.57
CA MET A 48 -4.87 -3.03 -1.40
C MET A 48 -5.08 -4.04 -0.26
N GLY A 49 -6.15 -4.85 -0.28
CA GLY A 49 -6.36 -5.91 0.72
C GLY A 49 -5.49 -7.16 0.50
N PHE A 50 -5.08 -7.44 -0.73
CA PHE A 50 -4.34 -8.66 -1.09
C PHE A 50 -2.88 -8.74 -0.59
N PRO A 51 -2.08 -7.66 -0.56
CA PRO A 51 -0.66 -7.71 -0.20
C PRO A 51 -0.37 -8.37 1.15
N MET A 52 -1.13 -8.02 2.20
CA MET A 52 -0.92 -8.58 3.54
C MET A 52 -1.26 -10.07 3.58
N ALA A 53 -2.44 -10.45 3.07
CA ALA A 53 -2.89 -11.84 3.07
C ALA A 53 -1.97 -12.75 2.24
N THR A 54 -1.57 -12.29 1.05
CA THR A 54 -0.63 -13.03 0.19
C THR A 54 0.78 -13.09 0.78
N GLY A 55 1.25 -12.01 1.41
CA GLY A 55 2.53 -11.98 2.12
C GLY A 55 2.60 -13.01 3.26
N MET A 56 1.56 -13.06 4.10
CA MET A 56 1.48 -14.05 5.18
C MET A 56 1.43 -15.48 4.64
N GLY A 57 0.64 -15.75 3.60
CA GLY A 57 0.58 -17.09 2.99
C GLY A 57 1.91 -17.56 2.38
N VAL A 58 2.70 -16.65 1.81
CA VAL A 58 4.06 -16.96 1.32
C VAL A 58 4.99 -17.28 2.49
N LEU A 59 4.88 -16.54 3.58
CA LEU A 59 5.71 -16.67 4.76
C LEU A 59 5.45 -18.00 5.50
N THR A 60 4.19 -18.46 5.53
CA THR A 60 3.82 -19.82 5.95
C THR A 60 4.48 -20.89 5.08
N ARG A 61 4.39 -20.76 3.74
CA ARG A 61 4.99 -21.72 2.79
C ARG A 61 6.51 -21.82 2.92
N LEU A 62 7.17 -20.74 3.36
CA LEU A 62 8.60 -20.69 3.58
C LEU A 62 9.02 -21.12 5.01
N ASN A 63 8.08 -21.58 5.86
CA ASN A 63 8.31 -21.91 7.27
C ASN A 63 8.95 -20.77 8.08
N LYS A 64 8.61 -19.50 7.75
CA LYS A 64 9.16 -18.29 8.42
C LYS A 64 8.14 -17.65 9.37
N GLU A 65 7.43 -18.45 10.16
CA GLU A 65 6.33 -17.99 11.01
C GLU A 65 6.75 -16.98 12.10
N HIS A 66 8.00 -17.06 12.57
CA HIS A 66 8.58 -16.09 13.50
C HIS A 66 8.50 -14.63 13.01
N MET A 67 8.38 -14.43 11.70
CA MET A 67 8.30 -13.11 11.09
C MET A 67 6.86 -12.56 11.07
N PHE A 68 5.84 -13.33 11.49
CA PHE A 68 4.44 -12.88 11.55
C PHE A 68 4.26 -11.73 12.56
N LEU A 69 4.88 -11.86 13.74
CA LEU A 69 4.81 -10.84 14.78
C LEU A 69 5.42 -9.52 14.29
N TRP A 70 6.55 -9.61 13.58
CA TRP A 70 7.20 -8.45 12.96
C TRP A 70 6.35 -7.84 11.85
N ALA A 71 5.75 -8.65 10.98
CA ALA A 71 4.89 -8.15 9.90
C ALA A 71 3.68 -7.38 10.44
N TRP A 72 3.03 -7.90 11.48
CA TRP A 72 1.92 -7.20 12.16
C TRP A 72 2.39 -5.96 12.92
N GLY A 73 3.52 -6.03 13.62
CA GLY A 73 4.09 -4.89 14.32
C GLY A 73 4.40 -3.72 13.38
N VAL A 74 5.02 -4.00 12.24
CA VAL A 74 5.31 -3.00 11.21
C VAL A 74 4.01 -2.41 10.63
N ASN A 75 3.01 -3.23 10.33
CA ASN A 75 1.71 -2.75 9.85
C ASN A 75 1.05 -1.76 10.85
N GLY A 76 1.07 -2.09 12.15
CA GLY A 76 0.57 -1.21 13.21
C GLY A 76 1.31 0.13 13.27
N CYS A 77 2.65 0.10 13.28
CA CYS A 77 3.47 1.31 13.32
C CYS A 77 3.21 2.23 12.12
N PHE A 78 3.17 1.66 10.90
CA PHE A 78 2.92 2.44 9.69
C PHE A 78 1.50 3.01 9.63
N SER A 79 0.51 2.36 10.26
CA SER A 79 -0.84 2.90 10.35
C SER A 79 -0.89 4.19 11.18
N VAL A 80 -0.15 4.24 12.31
CA VAL A 80 -0.05 5.44 13.14
C VAL A 80 0.68 6.57 12.40
N ILE A 81 1.83 6.25 11.80
CA ILE A 81 2.62 7.23 11.03
C ILE A 81 1.79 7.76 9.85
N GLY A 82 1.12 6.88 9.11
CA GLY A 82 0.27 7.25 7.98
C GLY A 82 -0.89 8.15 8.37
N ALA A 83 -1.56 7.87 9.48
CA ALA A 83 -2.67 8.70 9.97
C ALA A 83 -2.26 10.16 10.25
N ALA A 84 -1.04 10.37 10.75
CA ALA A 84 -0.50 11.71 10.98
C ALA A 84 0.10 12.35 9.72
N LEU A 85 0.82 11.57 8.90
CA LEU A 85 1.58 12.07 7.75
C LEU A 85 0.68 12.42 6.56
N VAL A 86 -0.39 11.64 6.33
CA VAL A 86 -1.28 11.83 5.17
C VAL A 86 -1.94 13.23 5.16
N PRO A 87 -2.59 13.70 6.24
CA PRO A 87 -3.16 15.05 6.27
C PRO A 87 -2.10 16.14 6.09
N LEU A 88 -0.92 16.01 6.72
CA LEU A 88 0.17 16.98 6.61
C LEU A 88 0.67 17.14 5.18
N VAL A 89 0.86 16.03 4.46
CA VAL A 89 1.27 16.06 3.06
C VAL A 89 0.13 16.55 2.18
N ALA A 90 -1.12 16.14 2.46
CA ALA A 90 -2.30 16.57 1.70
C ALA A 90 -2.50 18.09 1.75
N THR A 91 -2.30 18.72 2.92
CA THR A 91 -2.46 20.18 3.06
C THR A 91 -1.29 20.97 2.48
N SER A 92 -0.08 20.38 2.48
CA SER A 92 1.14 21.08 2.03
C SER A 92 1.40 20.94 0.53
N PHE A 93 1.14 19.76 -0.03
CA PHE A 93 1.47 19.39 -1.41
C PHE A 93 0.27 18.87 -2.22
N GLY A 94 -0.90 18.79 -1.60
CA GLY A 94 -2.13 18.29 -2.23
C GLY A 94 -2.30 16.78 -2.18
N LEU A 95 -3.51 16.33 -2.51
CA LEU A 95 -3.90 14.91 -2.57
C LEU A 95 -3.08 14.11 -3.60
N ALA A 96 -2.72 14.72 -4.72
CA ALA A 96 -1.92 14.06 -5.76
C ALA A 96 -0.56 13.59 -5.23
N ALA A 97 0.12 14.40 -4.42
CA ALA A 97 1.42 14.08 -3.82
C ALA A 97 1.32 12.90 -2.84
N VAL A 98 0.26 12.86 -2.02
CA VAL A 98 0.00 11.74 -1.10
C VAL A 98 -0.14 10.43 -1.86
N ILE A 99 -0.92 10.44 -2.94
CA ILE A 99 -1.20 9.24 -3.73
C ILE A 99 0.04 8.79 -4.50
N ALA A 100 0.84 9.72 -5.01
CA ALA A 100 2.12 9.42 -5.66
C ALA A 100 3.11 8.78 -4.67
N LEU A 101 3.23 9.31 -3.45
CA LEU A 101 4.06 8.73 -2.39
C LEU A 101 3.59 7.33 -1.99
N ALA A 102 2.28 7.13 -1.84
CA ALA A 102 1.69 5.82 -1.59
C ALA A 102 2.00 4.84 -2.73
N GLY A 103 1.84 5.26 -3.99
CA GLY A 103 2.22 4.46 -5.16
C GLY A 103 3.69 4.09 -5.17
N GLY A 104 4.59 5.03 -4.86
CA GLY A 104 6.03 4.80 -4.72
C GLY A 104 6.35 3.76 -3.64
N ALA A 105 5.71 3.84 -2.47
CA ALA A 105 5.87 2.85 -1.41
C ALA A 105 5.46 1.43 -1.87
N TYR A 106 4.36 1.31 -2.62
CA TYR A 106 3.94 0.03 -3.22
C TYR A 106 4.94 -0.53 -4.25
N LEU A 107 5.61 0.34 -5.01
CA LEU A 107 6.66 -0.07 -5.95
C LEU A 107 7.93 -0.53 -5.20
N ILE A 108 8.32 0.15 -4.12
CA ILE A 108 9.46 -0.24 -3.28
C ILE A 108 9.21 -1.57 -2.56
N ALA A 109 7.95 -1.94 -2.30
CA ALA A 109 7.62 -3.24 -1.74
C ALA A 109 7.98 -4.42 -2.68
N ILE A 110 8.13 -4.18 -3.99
CA ILE A 110 8.47 -5.21 -4.97
C ILE A 110 9.87 -5.82 -4.72
N PRO A 111 10.97 -5.04 -4.67
CA PRO A 111 12.29 -5.57 -4.36
C PRO A 111 12.37 -6.18 -2.94
N ALA A 112 11.66 -5.61 -1.96
CA ALA A 112 11.60 -6.17 -0.61
C ALA A 112 10.98 -7.60 -0.61
N PHE A 113 9.95 -7.83 -1.42
CA PHE A 113 9.35 -9.16 -1.58
C PHE A 113 10.31 -10.16 -2.22
N PHE A 114 11.17 -9.74 -3.16
CA PHE A 114 12.22 -10.61 -3.70
C PHE A 114 13.31 -10.93 -2.66
N GLY A 115 13.59 -10.01 -1.74
CA GLY A 115 14.47 -10.27 -0.59
C GLY A 115 13.97 -11.40 0.32
N LEU A 116 12.64 -11.54 0.47
CA LEU A 116 12.03 -12.57 1.31
C LEU A 116 12.28 -14.01 0.79
N LEU A 117 12.42 -14.16 -0.54
CA LEU A 117 12.66 -15.45 -1.20
C LEU A 117 14.10 -15.94 -1.00
N LYS A 118 15.02 -15.10 -0.52
CA LYS A 118 16.37 -15.55 -0.20
C LYS A 118 16.34 -16.53 0.99
N PRO A 119 17.13 -17.62 0.92
CA PRO A 119 17.35 -18.48 2.08
C PRO A 119 17.84 -17.62 3.25
N ILE A 120 17.30 -17.86 4.45
CA ILE A 120 17.90 -17.30 5.66
C ILE A 120 19.28 -17.98 5.75
N ALA A 121 20.34 -17.19 5.73
CA ALA A 121 21.65 -17.71 6.07
C ALA A 121 21.55 -18.25 7.49
N VAL A 122 21.57 -19.58 7.62
CA VAL A 122 21.73 -20.23 8.91
C VAL A 122 23.12 -19.82 9.37
N GLU A 123 23.22 -18.87 10.30
CA GLU A 123 24.44 -18.74 11.08
C GLU A 123 24.71 -20.13 11.66
N GLY A 124 25.85 -20.70 11.25
CA GLY A 124 26.27 -22.01 11.71
C GLY A 124 26.25 -22.07 13.24
N PRO A 125 26.17 -23.29 13.82
CA PRO A 125 26.04 -23.44 15.26
C PRO A 125 27.10 -22.59 15.94
N ILE A 126 26.64 -21.65 16.77
CA ILE A 126 27.46 -20.97 17.76
C ILE A 126 28.29 -22.05 18.43
N GLY A 127 29.57 -22.07 18.06
CA GLY A 127 30.54 -23.01 18.58
C GLY A 127 30.51 -22.91 20.09
N VAL A 128 30.40 -24.09 20.70
CA VAL A 128 30.77 -24.43 22.08
C VAL A 128 31.82 -23.49 22.67
#